data_AF-A0A5B6W842-F1
#
_entry.id   AF-A0A5B6W842-F1
#
_cell.length_a   1.000
_cell.length_b   1.000
_cell.length_c   1.000
_cell.angle_alpha   90.00
_cell.angle_beta   90.00
_cell.angle_gamma   90.00
#
_symmetry.space_group_name_H-M   'P 1'
#
loop_
_entity.id
_entity.type
_entity.pdbx_description
1 polymer ?
#
loop_
_entity_poly.entity_id
_entity_poly.type
_entity_poly.pdbx_seq_one_letter_code
_entity_poly.pdbx_strand_id
1 'polypeptide(L)'
;MQLKKHLVTASYVDDSMSMMDEKAKNAGITILGEMGLDPGIDHMMAMKMINQAHLKKGKVKSFTSYCGGIPSPAAANNPLAYKFSWNPAGAIRAGRNPATYKSQGETVHVNGDDLYDSAARFRIPDLPAFALECLPNRNSLTYGDLYGIGHEASTIFRFGEIMATLTRIGIFNAETHPLLKHEGRPTFRNFLRELLKIDTKDMNVVVGEKKIAERILELGHCKERGVAVKAAKTIVFLGLNEQTGIPVSCQSAFAVTCHRMEERLTYSNTEQDMVLLHHEVEVDFPDSKQTERHTATLLEFGKAKNGKMISAMALTVGVPVAIGALLLIVNKIKTRGVLRPIVPEVYLPVLTVAALEIVQAYGIKLMEKTE
;
A
#
# COMPACT_ATOMS: atom_id res chain seq x y z
N MET A 1 -10.71 0.58 -27.95
CA MET A 1 -11.87 0.94 -28.81
C MET A 1 -11.64 0.68 -30.28
N GLN A 2 -10.72 1.40 -30.94
CA GLN A 2 -10.50 1.30 -32.40
C GLN A 2 -10.23 -0.14 -32.87
N LEU A 3 -9.44 -0.90 -32.10
CA LEU A 3 -9.09 -2.29 -32.41
C LEU A 3 -10.15 -3.33 -32.02
N LYS A 4 -11.26 -2.90 -31.37
CA LYS A 4 -12.32 -3.78 -30.83
C LYS A 4 -11.77 -4.96 -30.00
N LYS A 5 -10.77 -4.70 -29.16
CA LYS A 5 -10.20 -5.68 -28.23
C LYS A 5 -10.57 -5.33 -26.79
N HIS A 6 -10.77 -6.36 -25.99
CA HIS A 6 -10.92 -6.24 -24.55
C HIS A 6 -9.61 -5.77 -23.90
N LEU A 7 -9.72 -5.21 -22.68
CA LEU A 7 -8.58 -4.77 -21.86
C LEU A 7 -8.76 -5.31 -20.45
N VAL A 8 -7.66 -5.72 -19.82
CA VAL A 8 -7.60 -6.04 -18.38
C VAL A 8 -6.47 -5.24 -17.76
N THR A 9 -6.70 -4.62 -16.60
CA THR A 9 -5.69 -3.85 -15.86
C THR A 9 -5.85 -4.03 -14.36
N ALA A 10 -4.72 -3.97 -13.63
CA ALA A 10 -4.68 -3.96 -12.17
C ALA A 10 -4.78 -2.55 -11.56
N SER A 11 -4.98 -1.52 -12.39
CA SER A 11 -5.07 -0.12 -11.94
C SER A 11 -6.50 0.27 -11.59
N TYR A 12 -6.63 1.30 -10.73
CA TYR A 12 -7.90 1.96 -10.43
C TYR A 12 -8.61 2.41 -11.71
N VAL A 13 -9.93 2.24 -11.74
CA VAL A 13 -10.79 2.85 -12.75
C VAL A 13 -11.09 4.27 -12.30
N ASP A 14 -10.35 5.23 -12.83
CA ASP A 14 -10.58 6.66 -12.59
C ASP A 14 -11.80 7.20 -13.37
N ASP A 15 -12.12 8.49 -13.18
CA ASP A 15 -13.24 9.14 -13.86
C ASP A 15 -13.07 9.11 -15.39
N SER A 16 -11.85 9.27 -15.88
CA SER A 16 -11.55 9.27 -17.31
C SER A 16 -11.84 7.90 -17.94
N MET A 17 -11.51 6.82 -17.24
CA MET A 17 -11.77 5.46 -17.66
C MET A 17 -13.27 5.15 -17.53
N SER A 18 -13.91 5.59 -16.44
CA SER A 18 -15.36 5.43 -16.23
C SER A 18 -16.17 6.08 -17.35
N MET A 19 -15.77 7.25 -17.84
CA MET A 19 -16.40 7.94 -18.98
C MET A 19 -16.28 7.17 -20.31
N MET A 20 -15.47 6.10 -20.39
CA MET A 20 -15.36 5.25 -21.56
C MET A 20 -16.40 4.14 -21.62
N ASP A 21 -17.23 3.98 -20.59
CA ASP A 21 -18.18 2.87 -20.45
C ASP A 21 -19.12 2.71 -21.67
N GLU A 22 -19.84 3.77 -22.04
CA GLU A 22 -20.73 3.74 -23.20
C GLU A 22 -19.99 3.50 -24.52
N LYS A 23 -18.77 4.03 -24.66
CA LYS A 23 -17.93 3.77 -25.83
C LYS A 23 -17.48 2.30 -25.88
N ALA A 24 -17.22 1.67 -24.73
CA ALA A 24 -16.83 0.26 -24.63
C ALA A 24 -18.00 -0.65 -24.98
N LYS A 25 -19.19 -0.36 -24.42
CA LYS A 25 -20.45 -1.04 -24.76
C LYS A 25 -20.73 -0.98 -26.25
N ASN A 26 -20.69 0.20 -26.85
CA ASN A 26 -20.93 0.40 -28.29
C ASN A 26 -19.90 -0.31 -29.17
N ALA A 27 -18.65 -0.42 -28.71
CA ALA A 27 -17.61 -1.19 -29.41
C ALA A 27 -17.70 -2.71 -29.18
N GLY A 28 -18.63 -3.17 -28.33
CA GLY A 28 -18.81 -4.57 -27.98
C GLY A 28 -17.66 -5.13 -27.13
N ILE A 29 -16.93 -4.28 -26.40
CA ILE A 29 -15.77 -4.68 -25.60
C ILE A 29 -15.99 -4.48 -24.10
N THR A 30 -15.27 -5.27 -23.32
CA THR A 30 -15.10 -5.09 -21.88
C THR A 30 -13.72 -4.50 -21.58
N ILE A 31 -13.69 -3.48 -20.73
CA ILE A 31 -12.50 -2.97 -20.05
C ILE A 31 -12.63 -3.38 -18.59
N LEU A 32 -11.84 -4.36 -18.16
CA LEU A 32 -11.88 -4.89 -16.82
C LEU A 32 -10.73 -4.27 -15.99
N GLY A 33 -11.06 -3.29 -15.17
CA GLY A 33 -10.10 -2.62 -14.29
C GLY A 33 -10.02 -3.26 -12.91
N GLU A 34 -9.11 -2.74 -12.09
CA GLU A 34 -8.98 -3.12 -10.67
C GLU A 34 -8.78 -4.63 -10.47
N MET A 35 -8.09 -5.33 -11.37
CA MET A 35 -7.83 -6.79 -11.27
C MET A 35 -6.50 -7.12 -10.59
N GLY A 36 -6.11 -6.39 -9.53
CA GLY A 36 -4.86 -6.60 -8.80
C GLY A 36 -5.07 -7.22 -7.41
N LEU A 37 -4.21 -6.82 -6.47
CA LEU A 37 -4.35 -7.12 -5.04
C LEU A 37 -5.26 -6.10 -4.34
N ASP A 38 -4.87 -4.83 -4.43
CA ASP A 38 -5.53 -3.64 -3.86
C ASP A 38 -5.19 -2.47 -4.79
N PRO A 39 -6.07 -2.15 -5.77
CA PRO A 39 -7.43 -2.67 -5.93
C PRO A 39 -7.50 -4.02 -6.68
N GLY A 40 -8.35 -4.93 -6.21
CA GLY A 40 -8.73 -6.20 -6.82
C GLY A 40 -9.20 -7.26 -5.84
N ILE A 41 -8.30 -8.08 -5.30
CA ILE A 41 -8.67 -9.13 -4.35
C ILE A 41 -9.42 -8.54 -3.14
N ASP A 42 -9.06 -7.33 -2.70
CA ASP A 42 -9.80 -6.59 -1.68
C ASP A 42 -11.27 -6.38 -2.07
N HIS A 43 -11.57 -5.88 -3.27
CA HIS A 43 -12.95 -5.72 -3.75
C HIS A 43 -13.71 -7.05 -3.77
N MET A 44 -13.05 -8.10 -4.27
CA MET A 44 -13.66 -9.43 -4.40
C MET A 44 -14.01 -10.02 -3.03
N MET A 45 -13.08 -9.95 -2.07
CA MET A 45 -13.28 -10.41 -0.70
C MET A 45 -14.36 -9.59 0.01
N ALA A 46 -14.31 -8.26 -0.10
CA ALA A 46 -15.28 -7.36 0.51
C ALA A 46 -16.69 -7.65 -0.01
N MET A 47 -16.87 -7.66 -1.33
CA MET A 47 -18.19 -7.90 -1.95
C MET A 47 -18.73 -9.29 -1.67
N LYS A 48 -17.87 -10.32 -1.56
CA LYS A 48 -18.31 -11.65 -1.14
C LYS A 48 -18.92 -11.61 0.27
N MET A 49 -18.22 -11.00 1.24
CA MET A 49 -18.70 -10.90 2.63
C MET A 49 -19.99 -10.08 2.72
N ILE A 50 -20.01 -8.89 2.10
CA ILE A 50 -21.16 -7.97 2.11
C ILE A 50 -22.38 -8.62 1.47
N ASN A 51 -22.24 -9.25 0.29
CA ASN A 51 -23.35 -9.90 -0.37
C ASN A 51 -23.87 -11.11 0.41
N GLN A 52 -23.00 -11.88 1.08
CA GLN A 52 -23.44 -12.97 1.96
C GLN A 52 -24.21 -12.47 3.18
N ALA A 53 -23.79 -11.37 3.79
CA ALA A 53 -24.51 -10.71 4.87
C ALA A 53 -25.90 -10.25 4.42
N HIS A 54 -25.98 -9.53 3.29
CA HIS A 54 -27.23 -9.04 2.73
C HIS A 54 -28.19 -10.17 2.31
N LEU A 55 -27.69 -11.27 1.76
CA LEU A 55 -28.51 -12.45 1.42
C LEU A 55 -29.18 -13.07 2.65
N LYS A 56 -28.54 -12.95 3.82
CA LYS A 56 -29.10 -13.36 5.11
C LYS A 56 -29.90 -12.24 5.81
N LYS A 57 -30.23 -11.15 5.09
CA LYS A 57 -30.90 -9.94 5.60
C LYS A 57 -30.14 -9.22 6.71
N GLY A 58 -28.83 -9.46 6.82
CA GLY A 58 -27.96 -8.68 7.70
C GLY A 58 -27.78 -7.26 7.16
N LYS A 59 -27.52 -6.31 8.06
CA LYS A 59 -27.11 -4.95 7.75
C LYS A 59 -25.65 -4.80 8.14
N VAL A 60 -24.81 -4.39 7.21
CA VAL A 60 -23.44 -4.00 7.55
C VAL A 60 -23.53 -2.81 8.53
N LYS A 61 -22.65 -2.78 9.52
CA LYS A 61 -22.57 -1.71 10.52
C LYS A 61 -21.20 -1.05 10.51
N SER A 62 -20.17 -1.85 10.29
CA SER A 62 -18.83 -1.36 10.06
C SER A 62 -18.13 -2.25 9.03
N PHE A 63 -17.32 -1.61 8.18
CA PHE A 63 -16.39 -2.30 7.30
C PHE A 63 -15.01 -1.69 7.45
N THR A 64 -14.02 -2.52 7.75
CA THR A 64 -12.62 -2.11 7.75
C THR A 64 -11.78 -3.01 6.88
N SER A 65 -10.97 -2.40 6.02
CA SER A 65 -10.00 -3.09 5.18
C SER A 65 -8.57 -2.62 5.45
N TYR A 66 -7.67 -3.60 5.57
CA TYR A 66 -6.25 -3.41 5.77
C TYR A 66 -5.49 -4.23 4.73
N CYS A 67 -4.58 -3.60 4.00
CA CYS A 67 -3.68 -4.30 3.08
C CYS A 67 -2.23 -3.98 3.42
N GLY A 68 -1.27 -4.75 2.90
CA GLY A 68 0.14 -4.61 3.24
C GLY A 68 1.04 -5.51 2.41
N GLY A 69 1.77 -4.94 1.45
CA GLY A 69 2.92 -5.58 0.81
C GLY A 69 4.21 -5.22 1.52
N ILE A 70 4.71 -6.14 2.35
CA ILE A 70 5.76 -5.89 3.36
C ILE A 70 6.77 -7.04 3.38
N PRO A 71 7.98 -6.88 3.93
CA PRO A 71 8.89 -8.00 4.09
C PRO A 71 8.30 -9.09 4.98
N SER A 72 8.69 -10.35 4.75
CA SER A 72 8.47 -11.38 5.75
C SER A 72 9.14 -11.00 7.08
N PRO A 73 8.69 -11.51 8.24
CA PRO A 73 9.33 -11.21 9.52
C PRO A 73 10.84 -11.45 9.54
N ALA A 74 11.32 -12.49 8.83
CA ALA A 74 12.75 -12.79 8.70
C ALA A 74 13.51 -11.79 7.81
N ALA A 75 12.84 -11.21 6.81
CA ALA A 75 13.40 -10.21 5.90
C ALA A 75 13.22 -8.75 6.38
N ALA A 76 12.48 -8.52 7.47
CA ALA A 76 12.28 -7.20 8.08
C ALA A 76 13.49 -6.75 8.92
N ASN A 77 14.69 -6.84 8.34
CA ASN A 77 16.00 -6.75 9.00
C ASN A 77 16.69 -5.38 8.84
N ASN A 78 15.92 -4.30 8.70
CA ASN A 78 16.43 -2.94 8.55
C ASN A 78 15.66 -1.94 9.44
N PRO A 79 16.16 -0.71 9.64
CA PRO A 79 15.55 0.26 10.56
C PRO A 79 14.08 0.62 10.28
N LEU A 80 13.63 0.48 9.03
CA LEU A 80 12.23 0.73 8.64
C LEU A 80 11.37 -0.54 8.68
N ALA A 81 11.98 -1.72 8.88
CA ALA A 81 11.31 -3.02 8.73
C ALA A 81 10.52 -3.13 7.40
N TYR A 82 11.04 -2.48 6.35
CA TYR A 82 10.38 -2.38 5.04
C TYR A 82 11.39 -2.59 3.91
N LYS A 83 10.92 -3.17 2.80
CA LYS A 83 11.68 -3.33 1.56
C LYS A 83 10.74 -3.14 0.38
N PHE A 84 11.24 -2.53 -0.67
CA PHE A 84 10.48 -2.21 -1.86
C PHE A 84 10.42 -3.42 -2.79
N SER A 85 9.20 -3.90 -3.04
CA SER A 85 8.87 -4.82 -4.14
C SER A 85 8.30 -4.08 -5.37
N TRP A 86 8.27 -2.75 -5.30
CA TRP A 86 7.71 -1.81 -6.29
C TRP A 86 8.38 -0.43 -6.13
N ASN A 87 8.08 0.52 -7.02
CA ASN A 87 8.77 1.81 -7.06
C ASN A 87 8.63 2.62 -5.73
N PRO A 88 9.75 2.97 -5.05
CA PRO A 88 9.73 3.74 -3.81
C PRO A 88 9.00 5.08 -3.91
N ALA A 89 9.08 5.76 -5.06
CA ALA A 89 8.41 7.04 -5.27
C ALA A 89 6.89 6.92 -5.16
N GLY A 90 6.32 5.81 -5.63
CA GLY A 90 4.89 5.55 -5.48
C GLY A 90 4.48 5.37 -4.02
N ALA A 91 5.30 4.65 -3.24
CA ALA A 91 5.05 4.38 -1.82
C ALA A 91 5.12 5.63 -0.95
N ILE A 92 6.16 6.43 -1.15
CA ILE A 92 6.35 7.67 -0.39
C ILE A 92 5.25 8.69 -0.74
N ARG A 93 4.85 8.78 -2.02
CA ARG A 93 3.70 9.61 -2.41
C ARG A 93 2.40 9.11 -1.79
N ALA A 94 2.19 7.79 -1.75
CA ALA A 94 1.02 7.21 -1.12
C ALA A 94 0.93 7.60 0.37
N GLY A 95 2.05 7.57 1.08
CA GLY A 95 2.15 8.01 2.47
C GLY A 95 2.03 9.52 2.71
N ARG A 96 1.76 10.31 1.66
CA ARG A 96 1.49 11.76 1.74
C ARG A 96 0.15 12.15 1.10
N ASN A 97 -0.67 11.19 0.69
CA ASN A 97 -2.00 11.49 0.19
C ASN A 97 -2.90 11.87 1.37
N PRO A 98 -3.74 12.92 1.24
CA PRO A 98 -4.77 13.15 2.24
C PRO A 98 -5.70 11.94 2.31
N ALA A 99 -6.20 11.68 3.51
CA ALA A 99 -7.12 10.58 3.74
C ALA A 99 -8.45 11.07 4.31
N THR A 100 -9.53 10.38 3.97
CA THR A 100 -10.87 10.67 4.45
C THR A 100 -11.63 9.37 4.64
N TYR A 101 -12.17 9.16 5.84
CA TYR A 101 -12.86 7.92 6.20
C TYR A 101 -13.94 8.20 7.25
N LYS A 102 -14.83 7.24 7.48
CA LYS A 102 -15.90 7.37 8.47
C LYS A 102 -15.58 6.52 9.71
N SER A 103 -15.51 7.16 10.87
CA SER A 103 -15.26 6.49 12.16
C SER A 103 -16.38 6.83 13.13
N GLN A 104 -17.03 5.81 13.69
CA GLN A 104 -18.12 5.97 14.67
C GLN A 104 -19.25 6.93 14.21
N GLY A 105 -19.55 6.94 12.91
CA GLY A 105 -20.58 7.83 12.36
C GLY A 105 -20.05 9.17 11.84
N GLU A 106 -18.85 9.59 12.23
CA GLU A 106 -18.25 10.88 11.89
C GLU A 106 -17.26 10.77 10.73
N THR A 107 -17.20 11.81 9.88
CA THR A 107 -16.19 11.89 8.82
C THR A 107 -14.91 12.46 9.39
N VAL A 108 -13.82 11.68 9.30
CA VAL A 108 -12.48 12.09 9.72
C VAL A 108 -11.68 12.44 8.48
N HIS A 109 -11.03 13.62 8.52
CA HIS A 109 -10.11 14.07 7.49
C HIS A 109 -8.69 14.11 8.07
N VAL A 110 -7.73 13.51 7.35
CA VAL A 110 -6.31 13.55 7.69
C VAL A 110 -5.58 14.23 6.55
N ASN A 111 -4.89 15.33 6.84
CA ASN A 111 -4.08 16.01 5.83
C ASN A 111 -2.92 15.11 5.40
N GLY A 112 -2.49 15.24 4.14
CA GLY A 112 -1.39 14.43 3.62
C GLY A 112 -0.07 14.59 4.39
N ASP A 113 0.21 15.78 4.90
CA ASP A 113 1.42 16.04 5.69
C ASP A 113 1.35 15.46 7.12
N ASP A 114 0.14 15.25 7.64
CA ASP A 114 -0.12 14.67 8.96
C ASP A 114 -0.35 13.15 8.89
N LEU A 115 -0.35 12.56 7.68
CA LEU A 115 -0.76 11.17 7.48
C LEU A 115 0.08 10.23 8.32
N TYR A 116 1.41 10.35 8.25
CA TYR A 116 2.33 9.53 9.05
C TYR A 116 2.13 9.67 10.56
N ASP A 117 1.66 10.81 11.07
CA ASP A 117 1.38 10.97 12.50
C ASP A 117 0.10 10.25 12.94
N SER A 118 -0.79 9.91 12.01
CA SER A 118 -2.03 9.17 12.28
C SER A 118 -1.82 7.66 12.44
N ALA A 119 -0.58 7.16 12.42
CA ALA A 119 -0.30 5.73 12.55
C ALA A 119 -0.80 5.19 13.89
N ALA A 120 -1.59 4.13 13.84
CA ALA A 120 -2.02 3.39 15.02
C ALA A 120 -1.46 1.97 14.99
N ARG A 121 -1.17 1.40 16.16
CA ARG A 121 -0.83 -0.03 16.27
C ARG A 121 -2.05 -0.86 15.89
N PHE A 122 -1.82 -1.90 15.12
CA PHE A 122 -2.85 -2.82 14.67
C PHE A 122 -2.48 -4.25 15.07
N ARG A 123 -3.47 -5.00 15.53
CA ARG A 123 -3.31 -6.41 15.91
C ARG A 123 -4.45 -7.20 15.30
N ILE A 124 -4.08 -8.26 14.58
CA ILE A 124 -5.02 -9.29 14.15
C ILE A 124 -4.96 -10.39 15.21
N PRO A 125 -6.06 -10.72 15.91
CA PRO A 125 -6.06 -11.70 16.99
C PRO A 125 -5.47 -13.06 16.60
N ASP A 126 -5.75 -13.52 15.37
CA ASP A 126 -5.25 -14.80 14.85
C ASP A 126 -3.77 -14.74 14.41
N LEU A 127 -3.18 -13.55 14.36
CA LEU A 127 -1.78 -13.31 13.99
C LEU A 127 -1.06 -12.50 15.09
N PRO A 128 -1.07 -12.96 16.36
CA PRO A 128 -0.62 -12.15 17.51
C PRO A 128 0.88 -11.86 17.51
N ALA A 129 1.66 -12.63 16.75
CA ALA A 129 3.10 -12.44 16.61
C ALA A 129 3.47 -11.26 15.69
N PHE A 130 2.53 -10.74 14.90
CA PHE A 130 2.79 -9.62 13.99
C PHE A 130 2.63 -8.29 14.70
N ALA A 131 3.72 -7.50 14.74
CA ALA A 131 3.69 -6.11 15.16
C ALA A 131 3.34 -5.21 13.97
N LEU A 132 2.06 -4.91 13.80
CA LEU A 132 1.55 -4.11 12.69
C LEU A 132 1.18 -2.70 13.15
N GLU A 133 1.19 -1.78 12.19
CA GLU A 133 0.71 -0.40 12.32
C GLU A 133 -0.15 -0.08 11.10
N CYS A 134 -1.03 0.91 11.19
CA CYS A 134 -1.91 1.32 10.10
C CYS A 134 -2.13 2.86 10.10
N LEU A 135 -2.16 3.48 8.92
CA LEU A 135 -2.48 4.88 8.54
C LEU A 135 -3.63 4.93 7.51
N PRO A 136 -4.60 5.84 7.57
CA PRO A 136 -5.70 5.88 6.61
C PRO A 136 -5.25 5.99 5.13
N ASN A 137 -6.01 5.44 4.17
CA ASN A 137 -5.61 5.44 2.75
C ASN A 137 -6.62 6.19 1.87
N ARG A 138 -6.22 7.35 1.32
CA ARG A 138 -7.01 8.16 0.39
C ARG A 138 -8.45 8.36 0.88
N ASN A 139 -9.42 8.48 -0.02
CA ASN A 139 -10.82 8.67 0.33
C ASN A 139 -11.57 7.33 0.35
N SER A 140 -11.77 6.78 1.55
CA SER A 140 -12.51 5.53 1.76
C SER A 140 -14.02 5.69 1.63
N LEU A 141 -14.56 6.93 1.65
CA LEU A 141 -16.01 7.15 1.51
C LEU A 141 -16.54 6.69 0.15
N THR A 142 -15.70 6.72 -0.88
CA THR A 142 -16.04 6.23 -2.23
C THR A 142 -16.42 4.76 -2.26
N TYR A 143 -15.86 3.94 -1.35
CA TYR A 143 -16.19 2.52 -1.24
C TYR A 143 -17.57 2.29 -0.61
N GLY A 144 -18.05 3.24 0.18
CA GLY A 144 -19.41 3.21 0.70
C GLY A 144 -20.42 3.14 -0.44
N ASP A 145 -20.33 4.04 -1.42
CA ASP A 145 -21.19 4.00 -2.60
C ASP A 145 -20.90 2.78 -3.48
N LEU A 146 -19.61 2.45 -3.68
CA LEU A 146 -19.19 1.36 -4.57
C LEU A 146 -19.67 -0.02 -4.11
N TYR A 147 -19.64 -0.27 -2.79
CA TYR A 147 -20.06 -1.54 -2.20
C TYR A 147 -21.51 -1.54 -1.71
N GLY A 148 -22.20 -0.39 -1.78
CA GLY A 148 -23.56 -0.25 -1.26
C GLY A 148 -23.61 -0.22 0.28
N ILE A 149 -22.56 0.27 0.93
CA ILE A 149 -22.42 0.44 2.40
C ILE A 149 -22.11 1.90 2.78
N GLY A 150 -22.64 2.86 2.01
CA GLY A 150 -22.38 4.32 2.08
C GLY A 150 -22.36 4.95 3.48
N HIS A 151 -22.98 4.30 4.46
CA HIS A 151 -23.10 4.80 5.81
C HIS A 151 -22.03 4.28 6.80
N GLU A 152 -21.10 3.38 6.43
CA GLU A 152 -20.50 2.44 7.41
C GLU A 152 -18.99 2.08 7.27
N ALA A 153 -18.15 2.75 6.45
CA ALA A 153 -16.79 2.23 6.12
C ALA A 153 -15.55 3.03 6.63
N SER A 154 -14.45 2.30 6.95
CA SER A 154 -13.10 2.76 7.32
C SER A 154 -11.98 1.96 6.57
N THR A 155 -10.78 2.51 6.33
CA THR A 155 -9.66 1.80 5.65
C THR A 155 -8.29 2.34 6.08
N ILE A 156 -7.29 1.47 6.35
CA ILE A 156 -6.02 1.87 7.01
C ILE A 156 -4.78 0.99 6.58
N PHE A 157 -3.54 1.55 6.50
CA PHE A 157 -2.24 1.05 5.96
C PHE A 157 -0.95 1.67 6.58
N ARG A 158 0.14 0.93 6.82
CA ARG A 158 1.31 1.12 7.75
C ARG A 158 2.35 2.31 7.68
N PHE A 159 3.03 2.52 8.83
CA PHE A 159 4.35 3.15 9.16
C PHE A 159 4.45 4.68 9.38
N GLY A 160 4.26 5.12 10.62
CA GLY A 160 4.15 6.54 10.95
C GLY A 160 5.42 7.26 11.41
N GLU A 161 5.88 6.98 12.63
CA GLU A 161 6.73 7.93 13.38
C GLU A 161 8.09 8.23 12.73
N ILE A 162 8.76 7.21 12.18
CA ILE A 162 10.04 7.42 11.47
C ILE A 162 9.80 8.24 10.21
N MET A 163 8.80 7.86 9.41
CA MET A 163 8.47 8.54 8.15
C MET A 163 7.95 9.97 8.37
N ALA A 164 7.20 10.22 9.44
CA ALA A 164 6.80 11.56 9.88
C ALA A 164 8.03 12.41 10.21
N THR A 165 8.98 11.87 10.96
CA THR A 165 10.23 12.56 11.29
C THR A 165 11.03 12.88 10.03
N LEU A 166 11.19 11.91 9.12
CA LEU A 166 11.85 12.11 7.83
C LEU A 166 11.14 13.19 6.97
N THR A 167 9.81 13.21 6.98
CA THR A 167 9.00 14.23 6.31
C THR A 167 9.31 15.62 6.85
N ARG A 168 9.36 15.79 8.18
CA ARG A 168 9.67 17.09 8.82
C ARG A 168 11.10 17.57 8.59
N ILE A 169 12.05 16.66 8.39
CA ILE A 169 13.43 17.00 7.94
C ILE A 169 13.43 17.57 6.51
N GLY A 170 12.38 17.30 5.73
CA GLY A 170 12.25 17.78 4.35
C GLY A 170 12.85 16.85 3.30
N ILE A 171 13.24 15.62 3.68
CA ILE A 171 13.86 14.67 2.74
C ILE A 171 12.90 14.21 1.63
N PHE A 172 11.59 14.40 1.81
CA PHE A 172 10.57 14.09 0.80
C PHE A 172 10.08 15.34 0.03
N ASN A 173 10.77 16.47 0.12
CA ASN A 173 10.44 17.63 -0.69
C ASN A 173 10.70 17.34 -2.19
N ALA A 174 9.66 17.48 -3.01
CA ALA A 174 9.70 17.22 -4.44
C ALA A 174 10.18 18.41 -5.28
N GLU A 175 10.26 19.61 -4.70
CA GLU A 175 10.75 20.81 -5.37
C GLU A 175 12.23 20.70 -5.74
N THR A 176 12.60 21.31 -6.86
CA THR A 176 13.99 21.32 -7.31
C THR A 176 14.88 22.07 -6.32
N HIS A 177 15.87 21.39 -5.76
CA HIS A 177 16.76 21.99 -4.77
C HIS A 177 17.92 22.75 -5.45
N PRO A 178 18.27 23.99 -5.03
CA PRO A 178 19.36 24.77 -5.63
C PRO A 178 20.71 24.03 -5.70
N LEU A 179 21.10 23.36 -4.60
CA LEU A 179 22.33 22.53 -4.57
C LEU A 179 22.33 21.36 -5.57
N LEU A 180 21.18 20.99 -6.14
CA LEU A 180 21.04 19.91 -7.13
C LEU A 180 20.89 20.45 -8.57
N LYS A 181 21.10 21.75 -8.82
CA LYS A 181 21.01 22.33 -10.18
C LYS A 181 22.36 22.41 -10.92
N HIS A 182 23.48 22.44 -10.21
CA HIS A 182 24.80 22.71 -10.79
C HIS A 182 25.57 21.43 -11.20
N GLU A 183 26.58 21.58 -12.06
CA GLU A 183 27.47 20.47 -12.49
C GLU A 183 28.30 19.92 -11.31
N GLY A 184 28.67 20.76 -10.35
CA GLY A 184 29.31 20.36 -9.09
C GLY A 184 28.31 19.73 -8.12
N ARG A 185 27.94 18.46 -8.36
CA ARG A 185 26.96 17.73 -7.54
C ARG A 185 27.48 17.56 -6.11
N PRO A 186 26.67 17.84 -5.07
CA PRO A 186 27.06 17.58 -3.70
C PRO A 186 27.12 16.07 -3.44
N THR A 187 27.87 15.69 -2.42
CA THR A 187 27.80 14.35 -1.86
C THR A 187 26.51 14.18 -1.05
N PHE A 188 26.07 12.94 -0.83
CA PHE A 188 24.92 12.68 0.04
C PHE A 188 25.12 13.31 1.43
N ARG A 189 26.31 13.18 2.01
CA ARG A 189 26.66 13.79 3.30
C ARG A 189 26.48 15.31 3.31
N ASN A 190 26.97 16.00 2.28
CA ASN A 190 26.88 17.46 2.22
C ASN A 190 25.43 17.91 2.03
N PHE A 191 24.64 17.16 1.26
CA PHE A 191 23.22 17.43 1.11
C PHE A 191 22.44 17.15 2.41
N LEU A 192 22.76 16.08 3.14
CA LEU A 192 22.18 15.79 4.46
C LEU A 192 22.49 16.89 5.48
N ARG A 193 23.71 17.45 5.46
CA ARG A 193 24.11 18.58 6.32
C ARG A 193 23.26 19.81 6.05
N GLU A 194 22.99 20.11 4.78
CA GLU A 194 22.11 21.21 4.38
C GLU A 194 20.71 21.01 4.98
N LEU A 195 20.10 19.84 4.77
CA LEU A 195 18.75 19.54 5.28
C LEU A 195 18.67 19.62 6.80
N LEU A 196 19.70 19.16 7.51
CA LEU A 196 19.77 19.20 8.97
C LEU A 196 20.40 20.49 9.52
N LYS A 197 20.72 21.48 8.67
CA LYS A 197 21.36 22.75 9.07
C LYS A 197 22.56 22.52 10.00
N ILE A 198 23.42 21.56 9.65
CA ILE A 198 24.60 21.20 10.43
C ILE A 198 25.77 22.07 9.93
N ASP A 199 26.13 23.06 10.73
CA ASP A 199 27.33 23.87 10.47
C ASP A 199 28.58 23.14 11.00
N THR A 200 29.51 22.83 10.11
CA THR A 200 30.83 22.31 10.49
C THR A 200 31.89 22.90 9.58
N LYS A 201 32.87 23.58 10.17
CA LYS A 201 34.05 24.11 9.47
C LYS A 201 34.91 23.03 8.79
N ASP A 202 34.79 21.78 9.24
CA ASP A 202 35.46 20.62 8.64
C ASP A 202 34.47 19.73 7.87
N MET A 203 34.55 19.78 6.55
CA MET A 203 33.71 19.00 5.64
C MET A 203 34.03 17.50 5.66
N ASN A 204 35.17 17.07 6.21
CA ASN A 204 35.57 15.67 6.27
C ASN A 204 35.00 14.91 7.48
N VAL A 205 34.52 15.61 8.52
CA VAL A 205 33.92 14.96 9.69
C VAL A 205 32.68 14.15 9.29
N VAL A 206 32.67 12.88 9.67
CA VAL A 206 31.52 11.99 9.47
C VAL A 206 30.39 12.42 10.38
N VAL A 207 29.21 12.67 9.82
CA VAL A 207 27.99 12.89 10.61
C VAL A 207 27.46 11.52 11.01
N GLY A 208 27.82 11.08 12.21
CA GLY A 208 27.37 9.82 12.79
C GLY A 208 25.94 9.89 13.34
N GLU A 209 25.36 8.71 13.61
CA GLU A 209 23.97 8.56 14.09
C GLU A 209 23.65 9.45 15.30
N LYS A 210 24.56 9.54 16.28
CA LYS A 210 24.37 10.35 17.49
C LYS A 210 24.14 11.83 17.17
N LYS A 211 24.99 12.41 16.32
CA LYS A 211 24.89 13.82 15.92
C LYS A 211 23.64 14.09 15.09
N ILE A 212 23.25 13.15 14.23
CA ILE A 212 21.99 13.23 13.46
C ILE A 212 20.80 13.24 14.42
N ALA A 213 20.75 12.31 15.39
CA ALA A 213 19.65 12.21 16.34
C ALA A 213 19.53 13.46 17.24
N GLU A 214 20.66 13.98 17.73
CA GLU A 214 20.71 15.24 18.49
C GLU A 214 20.15 16.40 17.65
N ARG A 215 20.58 16.50 16.39
CA ARG A 215 20.12 17.58 15.51
C ARG A 215 18.63 17.49 15.17
N ILE A 216 18.11 16.29 14.96
CA ILE A 216 16.66 16.06 14.75
C ILE A 216 15.84 16.60 15.92
N LEU A 217 16.31 16.39 17.16
CA LEU A 217 15.65 16.88 18.37
C LEU A 217 15.77 18.41 18.50
N GLU A 218 16.95 18.98 18.28
CA GLU A 218 17.17 20.43 18.32
C GLU A 218 16.30 21.21 17.34
N LEU A 219 16.08 20.65 16.15
CA LEU A 219 15.22 21.23 15.12
C LEU A 219 13.72 21.01 15.38
N GLY A 220 13.36 20.27 16.43
CA GLY A 220 11.97 19.97 16.77
C GLY A 220 11.28 19.02 15.78
N HIS A 221 12.01 18.26 14.97
CA HIS A 221 11.44 17.33 14.00
C HIS A 221 10.81 16.08 14.64
N CYS A 222 11.17 15.78 15.89
CA CYS A 222 10.43 14.86 16.74
C CYS A 222 10.62 15.22 18.22
N LYS A 223 9.68 14.80 19.07
CA LYS A 223 9.73 15.04 20.52
C LYS A 223 10.47 13.93 21.28
N GLU A 224 10.42 12.71 20.74
CA GLU A 224 10.93 11.52 21.43
C GLU A 224 12.34 11.15 20.98
N ARG A 225 13.24 11.03 21.96
CA ARG A 225 14.63 10.62 21.70
C ARG A 225 14.73 9.25 21.02
N GLY A 226 13.84 8.31 21.38
CA GLY A 226 13.80 6.99 20.76
C GLY A 226 13.51 7.06 19.25
N VAL A 227 12.55 7.90 18.86
CA VAL A 227 12.20 8.14 17.46
C VAL A 227 13.34 8.83 16.72
N ALA A 228 13.97 9.85 17.33
CA ALA A 228 15.13 10.53 16.75
C ALA A 228 16.29 9.55 16.43
N VAL A 229 16.57 8.63 17.36
CA VAL A 229 17.61 7.60 17.17
C VAL A 229 17.24 6.63 16.05
N LYS A 230 15.98 6.19 15.95
CA LYS A 230 15.52 5.33 14.85
C LYS A 230 15.59 6.04 13.49
N ALA A 231 15.19 7.32 13.43
CA ALA A 231 15.29 8.14 12.23
C ALA A 231 16.75 8.34 11.82
N ALA A 232 17.65 8.64 12.76
CA ALA A 232 19.08 8.75 12.50
C ALA A 232 19.69 7.44 11.97
N LYS A 233 19.36 6.30 12.59
CA LYS A 233 19.75 4.96 12.09
C LYS A 233 19.25 4.72 10.67
N THR A 234 18.03 5.13 10.37
CA THR A 234 17.46 5.02 9.01
C THR A 234 18.23 5.87 8.02
N ILE A 235 18.53 7.13 8.35
CA ILE A 235 19.32 8.04 7.50
C ILE A 235 20.70 7.45 7.19
N VAL A 236 21.38 6.89 8.20
CA VAL A 236 22.69 6.26 8.02
C VAL A 236 22.58 4.96 7.21
N PHE A 237 21.58 4.12 7.49
CA PHE A 237 21.34 2.88 6.73
C PHE A 237 21.10 3.14 5.23
N LEU A 238 20.37 4.22 4.91
CA LEU A 238 20.15 4.66 3.54
C LEU A 238 21.40 5.24 2.85
N GLY A 239 22.52 5.37 3.57
CA GLY A 239 23.76 5.94 3.03
C GLY A 239 23.67 7.46 2.77
N LEU A 240 22.73 8.15 3.42
CA LEU A 240 22.58 9.60 3.26
C LEU A 240 23.73 10.39 3.90
N ASN A 241 24.58 9.76 4.71
CA ASN A 241 25.79 10.35 5.30
C ASN A 241 27.09 9.97 4.55
N GLU A 242 26.99 9.30 3.40
CA GLU A 242 28.14 8.87 2.58
C GLU A 242 28.74 10.01 1.74
N GLN A 243 30.02 9.87 1.37
CA GLN A 243 30.75 10.84 0.54
C GLN A 243 30.57 10.63 -0.97
N THR A 244 29.78 9.65 -1.39
CA THR A 244 29.46 9.45 -2.80
C THR A 244 28.66 10.62 -3.35
N GLY A 245 28.87 10.95 -4.63
CA GLY A 245 28.17 12.03 -5.32
C GLY A 245 26.71 11.69 -5.60
N ILE A 246 25.81 12.67 -5.50
CA ILE A 246 24.41 12.50 -5.88
C ILE A 246 24.28 12.42 -7.42
N PRO A 247 23.54 11.42 -7.97
CA PRO A 247 23.34 11.32 -9.41
C PRO A 247 22.68 12.55 -10.03
N VAL A 248 23.05 12.88 -11.26
CA VAL A 248 22.50 14.03 -12.01
C VAL A 248 21.00 13.92 -12.29
N SER A 249 20.45 12.70 -12.28
CA SER A 249 19.02 12.43 -12.40
C SER A 249 18.21 12.91 -11.20
N CYS A 250 18.83 13.09 -10.04
CA CYS A 250 18.17 13.55 -8.82
C CYS A 250 18.15 15.08 -8.76
N GLN A 251 16.96 15.66 -8.88
CA GLN A 251 16.77 17.12 -8.88
C GLN A 251 16.16 17.68 -7.57
N SER A 252 15.62 16.81 -6.71
CA SER A 252 14.94 17.17 -5.45
C SER A 252 15.34 16.24 -4.32
N ALA A 253 15.08 16.64 -3.07
CA ALA A 253 15.33 15.79 -1.91
C ALA A 253 14.57 14.45 -2.03
N PHE A 254 13.32 14.52 -2.48
CA PHE A 254 12.50 13.35 -2.78
C PHE A 254 13.19 12.38 -3.74
N ALA A 255 13.76 12.88 -4.85
CA ALA A 255 14.45 12.03 -5.82
C ALA A 255 15.71 11.39 -5.23
N VAL A 256 16.50 12.16 -4.47
CA VAL A 256 17.71 11.67 -3.77
C VAL A 256 17.35 10.54 -2.80
N THR A 257 16.30 10.72 -2.00
CA THR A 257 15.86 9.71 -1.03
C THR A 257 15.27 8.48 -1.72
N CYS A 258 14.44 8.65 -2.77
CA CYS A 258 13.92 7.51 -3.54
C CYS A 258 15.05 6.67 -4.13
N HIS A 259 16.06 7.31 -4.71
CA HIS A 259 17.22 6.63 -5.26
C HIS A 259 17.96 5.80 -4.20
N ARG A 260 18.21 6.37 -3.00
CA ARG A 260 18.84 5.62 -1.90
C ARG A 260 17.97 4.50 -1.34
N MET A 261 16.67 4.73 -1.26
CA MET A 261 15.72 3.71 -0.83
C MET A 261 15.66 2.54 -1.83
N GLU A 262 15.72 2.81 -3.13
CA GLU A 262 15.78 1.79 -4.17
C GLU A 262 17.05 0.93 -4.06
N GLU A 263 18.20 1.57 -3.79
CA GLU A 263 19.47 0.85 -3.60
C GLU A 263 19.52 0.02 -2.30
N ARG A 264 19.02 0.57 -1.19
CA ARG A 264 19.28 0.02 0.16
C ARG A 264 18.14 -0.81 0.75
N LEU A 265 16.92 -0.61 0.29
CA LEU A 265 15.74 -1.32 0.78
C LEU A 265 15.22 -2.32 -0.27
N THR A 266 16.15 -2.98 -0.98
CA THR A 266 15.83 -4.05 -1.92
C THR A 266 15.90 -5.42 -1.24
N TYR A 267 15.15 -6.38 -1.77
CA TYR A 267 15.21 -7.77 -1.34
C TYR A 267 16.46 -8.45 -1.89
N SER A 268 17.10 -9.29 -1.09
CA SER A 268 18.08 -10.25 -1.61
C SER A 268 17.36 -11.40 -2.33
N ASN A 269 18.12 -12.20 -3.11
CA ASN A 269 17.56 -13.34 -3.85
C ASN A 269 17.00 -14.45 -2.95
N THR A 270 17.30 -14.44 -1.65
CA THR A 270 16.85 -15.43 -0.67
C THR A 270 15.75 -14.91 0.25
N GLU A 271 15.50 -13.61 0.24
CA GLU A 271 14.50 -12.99 1.10
C GLU A 271 13.11 -13.06 0.47
N GLN A 272 12.10 -13.14 1.32
CA GLN A 272 10.70 -13.22 0.92
C GLN A 272 9.99 -11.93 1.30
N ASP A 273 9.15 -11.43 0.40
CA ASP A 273 8.09 -10.52 0.78
C ASP A 273 6.88 -11.30 1.34
N MET A 274 5.92 -10.54 1.82
CA MET A 274 4.69 -11.01 2.39
C MET A 274 3.57 -10.04 2.02
N VAL A 275 2.41 -10.58 1.65
CA VAL A 275 1.17 -9.84 1.48
C VAL A 275 0.24 -10.22 2.61
N LEU A 276 -0.27 -9.21 3.31
CA LEU A 276 -1.33 -9.34 4.29
C LEU A 276 -2.50 -8.45 3.89
N LEU A 277 -3.66 -9.05 3.65
CA LEU A 277 -4.93 -8.37 3.41
C LEU A 277 -5.94 -8.90 4.44
N HIS A 278 -6.60 -8.01 5.16
CA HIS A 278 -7.51 -8.35 6.24
C HIS A 278 -8.73 -7.45 6.21
N HIS A 279 -9.91 -8.08 6.17
CA HIS A 279 -11.20 -7.41 6.30
C HIS A 279 -11.87 -7.78 7.61
N GLU A 280 -12.54 -6.80 8.19
CA GLU A 280 -13.49 -6.96 9.28
C GLU A 280 -14.82 -6.32 8.87
N VAL A 281 -15.91 -7.08 8.99
CA VAL A 281 -17.28 -6.62 8.75
C VAL A 281 -18.09 -6.91 10.01
N GLU A 282 -18.65 -5.89 10.63
CA GLU A 282 -19.70 -6.10 11.65
C GLU A 282 -21.06 -6.08 10.97
N VAL A 283 -21.89 -7.08 11.28
CA VAL A 283 -23.20 -7.27 10.66
C VAL A 283 -24.26 -7.38 11.76
N ASP A 284 -25.24 -6.51 11.73
CA ASP A 284 -26.45 -6.60 12.56
C ASP A 284 -27.51 -7.41 11.83
N PHE A 285 -28.07 -8.44 12.48
CA PHE A 285 -29.20 -9.23 11.99
C PHE A 285 -30.47 -8.83 12.74
N PRO A 286 -31.34 -7.99 12.15
CA PRO A 286 -32.50 -7.43 12.87
C PRO A 286 -33.48 -8.50 13.38
N ASP A 287 -33.66 -9.57 12.60
CA ASP A 287 -34.59 -10.66 12.90
C ASP A 287 -34.15 -11.46 14.14
N SER A 288 -32.85 -11.68 14.33
CA SER A 288 -32.29 -12.42 15.48
C SER A 288 -31.81 -11.51 16.62
N LYS A 289 -31.73 -10.19 16.39
CA LYS A 289 -31.08 -9.21 17.27
C LYS A 289 -29.63 -9.58 17.64
N GLN A 290 -28.95 -10.30 16.75
CA GLN A 290 -27.55 -10.66 16.90
C GLN A 290 -26.68 -9.71 16.07
N THR A 291 -25.51 -9.38 16.60
CA THR A 291 -24.44 -8.75 15.84
C THR A 291 -23.34 -9.78 15.69
N GLU A 292 -22.92 -10.04 14.45
CA GLU A 292 -21.82 -10.94 14.14
C GLU A 292 -20.63 -10.13 13.62
N ARG A 293 -19.41 -10.60 13.94
CA ARG A 293 -18.18 -10.06 13.34
C ARG A 293 -17.62 -11.08 12.36
N HIS A 294 -17.58 -10.70 11.08
CA HIS A 294 -17.02 -11.52 10.02
C HIS A 294 -15.64 -11.01 9.68
N THR A 295 -14.67 -11.91 9.59
CA THR A 295 -13.31 -11.56 9.17
C THR A 295 -12.87 -12.40 7.98
N ALA A 296 -12.09 -11.79 7.10
CA ALA A 296 -11.46 -12.50 5.98
C ALA A 296 -10.00 -12.05 5.87
N THR A 297 -9.08 -13.01 5.96
CA THR A 297 -7.64 -12.76 5.96
C THR A 297 -6.96 -13.53 4.83
N LEU A 298 -6.23 -12.81 3.99
CA LEU A 298 -5.26 -13.35 3.05
C LEU A 298 -3.86 -13.06 3.58
N LEU A 299 -3.10 -14.12 3.80
CA LEU A 299 -1.69 -14.06 4.19
C LEU A 299 -0.87 -14.92 3.24
N GLU A 300 0.00 -14.28 2.47
CA GLU A 300 0.81 -14.94 1.44
C GLU A 300 2.27 -14.53 1.54
N PHE A 301 3.18 -15.47 1.32
CA PHE A 301 4.63 -15.24 1.30
C PHE A 301 5.20 -15.49 -0.08
N GLY A 302 6.28 -14.78 -0.43
CA GLY A 302 7.03 -15.05 -1.65
C GLY A 302 7.49 -16.50 -1.72
N LYS A 303 7.44 -17.11 -2.90
CA LYS A 303 7.74 -18.54 -3.13
C LYS A 303 8.90 -18.70 -4.10
N ALA A 304 9.84 -19.56 -3.74
CA ALA A 304 10.88 -19.98 -4.65
C ALA A 304 10.32 -20.98 -5.68
N LYS A 305 10.42 -20.67 -6.97
CA LYS A 305 10.05 -21.55 -8.08
C LYS A 305 11.21 -21.62 -9.06
N ASN A 306 11.70 -22.83 -9.36
CA ASN A 306 12.83 -23.07 -10.26
C ASN A 306 14.07 -22.22 -9.91
N GLY A 307 14.39 -22.07 -8.63
CA GLY A 307 15.54 -21.28 -8.16
C GLY A 307 15.36 -19.76 -8.23
N LYS A 308 14.18 -19.26 -8.66
CA LYS A 308 13.85 -17.83 -8.64
C LYS A 308 12.80 -17.54 -7.59
N MET A 309 13.05 -16.53 -6.75
CA MET A 309 12.03 -16.03 -5.83
C MET A 309 10.95 -15.26 -6.61
N ILE A 310 9.70 -15.69 -6.49
CA ILE A 310 8.53 -14.97 -6.99
C ILE A 310 7.88 -14.31 -5.77
N SER A 311 7.71 -13.00 -5.81
CA SER A 311 7.14 -12.26 -4.69
C SER A 311 5.65 -12.54 -4.50
N ALA A 312 5.17 -12.54 -3.26
CA ALA A 312 3.76 -12.58 -2.92
C ALA A 312 3.01 -11.46 -3.64
N MET A 313 3.58 -10.25 -3.68
CA MET A 313 3.02 -9.11 -4.41
C MET A 313 2.84 -9.40 -5.91
N ALA A 314 3.84 -10.00 -6.56
CA ALA A 314 3.72 -10.34 -7.99
C ALA A 314 2.65 -11.41 -8.23
N LEU A 315 2.51 -12.39 -7.33
CA LEU A 315 1.47 -13.41 -7.42
C LEU A 315 0.08 -12.80 -7.22
N THR A 316 -0.13 -12.03 -6.16
CA THR A 316 -1.44 -11.49 -5.81
C THR A 316 -1.91 -10.37 -6.74
N VAL A 317 -1.00 -9.71 -7.47
CA VAL A 317 -1.37 -8.77 -8.55
C VAL A 317 -1.50 -9.48 -9.91
N GLY A 318 -0.55 -10.34 -10.27
CA GLY A 318 -0.49 -10.93 -11.60
C GLY A 318 -1.53 -12.02 -11.85
N VAL A 319 -1.82 -12.85 -10.85
CA VAL A 319 -2.77 -13.96 -10.99
C VAL A 319 -4.20 -13.46 -11.25
N PRO A 320 -4.76 -12.49 -10.50
CA PRO A 320 -6.11 -12.00 -10.80
C PRO A 320 -6.23 -11.35 -12.19
N VAL A 321 -5.21 -10.61 -12.65
CA VAL A 321 -5.16 -10.10 -14.04
C VAL A 321 -5.23 -11.24 -15.05
N ALA A 322 -4.42 -12.29 -14.86
CA ALA A 322 -4.38 -13.44 -15.76
C ALA A 322 -5.73 -14.18 -15.80
N ILE A 323 -6.36 -14.39 -14.64
CA ILE A 323 -7.69 -15.01 -14.55
C ILE A 323 -8.73 -14.11 -15.24
N GLY A 324 -8.72 -12.80 -15.00
CA GLY A 324 -9.63 -11.86 -15.65
C GLY A 324 -9.52 -11.89 -17.18
N ALA A 325 -8.30 -11.96 -17.71
CA ALA A 325 -8.05 -12.11 -19.13
C ALA A 325 -8.59 -13.45 -19.67
N LEU A 326 -8.34 -14.55 -18.96
CA LEU A 326 -8.85 -15.87 -19.34
C LEU A 326 -10.38 -15.89 -19.37
N LEU A 327 -11.05 -15.34 -18.35
CA LEU A 327 -12.51 -15.28 -18.26
C LEU A 327 -13.15 -14.49 -19.40
N LEU A 328 -12.48 -13.45 -19.90
CA LEU A 328 -12.91 -12.74 -21.11
C LEU A 328 -12.71 -13.57 -22.37
N ILE A 329 -11.56 -14.25 -22.51
CA ILE A 329 -11.25 -15.11 -23.66
C ILE A 329 -12.23 -16.28 -23.77
N VAL A 330 -12.56 -16.92 -22.64
CA VAL A 330 -13.53 -18.04 -22.59
C VAL A 330 -14.99 -17.57 -22.51
N ASN A 331 -15.24 -16.26 -22.67
CA ASN A 331 -16.55 -15.62 -22.69
C ASN A 331 -17.42 -15.95 -21.46
N LYS A 332 -16.78 -16.06 -20.29
CA LYS A 332 -17.45 -16.20 -18.99
C LYS A 332 -17.92 -14.84 -18.46
N ILE A 333 -17.20 -13.77 -18.76
CA ILE A 333 -17.64 -12.38 -18.56
C ILE A 333 -18.27 -11.88 -19.86
N LYS A 334 -19.59 -11.71 -19.85
CA LYS A 334 -20.40 -11.31 -20.99
C LYS A 334 -20.71 -9.81 -20.98
N THR A 335 -20.77 -9.20 -19.79
CA THR A 335 -21.05 -7.77 -19.67
C THR A 335 -19.98 -6.93 -20.38
N ARG A 336 -20.43 -5.95 -21.18
CA ARG A 336 -19.60 -5.00 -21.93
C ARG A 336 -19.62 -3.64 -21.24
N GLY A 337 -18.62 -2.81 -21.54
CA GLY A 337 -18.39 -1.57 -20.82
C GLY A 337 -17.16 -1.63 -19.93
N VAL A 338 -17.09 -0.73 -18.96
CA VAL A 338 -16.04 -0.63 -17.96
C VAL A 338 -16.50 -1.35 -16.71
N LEU A 339 -15.77 -2.38 -16.31
CA LEU A 339 -16.10 -3.24 -15.17
C LEU A 339 -15.02 -3.20 -14.10
N ARG A 340 -15.47 -3.43 -12.87
CA ARG A 340 -14.66 -3.64 -11.67
C ARG A 340 -15.01 -5.02 -11.06
N PRO A 341 -14.14 -5.65 -10.27
CA PRO A 341 -14.44 -6.92 -9.61
C PRO A 341 -15.34 -6.77 -8.37
N ILE A 342 -16.35 -5.91 -8.47
CA ILE A 342 -17.41 -5.74 -7.46
C ILE A 342 -18.71 -6.42 -7.88
N VAL A 343 -18.83 -6.78 -9.17
CA VAL A 343 -20.00 -7.49 -9.69
C VAL A 343 -19.83 -9.01 -9.56
N PRO A 344 -20.88 -9.76 -9.16
CA PRO A 344 -20.79 -11.22 -8.97
C PRO A 344 -20.30 -11.99 -10.19
N GLU A 345 -20.64 -11.52 -11.41
CA GLU A 345 -20.18 -12.12 -12.67
C GLU A 345 -18.64 -12.14 -12.78
N VAL A 346 -17.96 -11.17 -12.15
CA VAL A 346 -16.49 -11.10 -12.15
C VAL A 346 -15.93 -11.78 -10.90
N TYR A 347 -16.31 -11.35 -9.71
CA TYR A 347 -15.60 -11.78 -8.50
C TYR A 347 -15.87 -13.24 -8.12
N LEU A 348 -17.06 -13.80 -8.39
CA LEU A 348 -17.34 -15.21 -8.04
C LEU A 348 -16.48 -16.19 -8.84
N PRO A 349 -16.41 -16.12 -10.18
CA PRO A 349 -15.54 -17.01 -10.94
C PRO A 349 -14.06 -16.73 -10.65
N VAL A 350 -13.66 -15.47 -10.44
CA VAL A 350 -12.27 -15.18 -10.06
C VAL A 350 -11.95 -15.80 -8.72
N LEU A 351 -12.75 -15.59 -7.66
CA LEU A 351 -12.52 -16.20 -6.36
C LEU A 351 -12.61 -17.73 -6.37
N THR A 352 -13.43 -18.31 -7.25
CA THR A 352 -13.56 -19.77 -7.37
C THR A 352 -12.39 -20.39 -8.12
N VAL A 353 -12.00 -19.82 -9.27
CA VAL A 353 -10.81 -20.25 -10.03
C VAL A 353 -9.56 -19.97 -9.22
N ALA A 354 -9.49 -18.81 -8.57
CA ALA A 354 -8.50 -18.48 -7.55
C ALA A 354 -8.52 -19.59 -6.50
N ALA A 355 -9.57 -19.79 -5.70
CA ALA A 355 -9.60 -20.85 -4.68
C ALA A 355 -9.21 -22.25 -5.20
N LEU A 356 -9.64 -22.65 -6.40
CA LEU A 356 -9.34 -23.97 -6.98
C LEU A 356 -7.90 -24.10 -7.50
N GLU A 357 -7.44 -23.19 -8.36
CA GLU A 357 -6.08 -23.22 -8.92
C GLU A 357 -5.03 -22.73 -7.94
N ILE A 358 -5.40 -21.88 -6.99
CA ILE A 358 -4.50 -21.41 -5.95
C ILE A 358 -4.31 -22.49 -4.90
N VAL A 359 -5.35 -23.15 -4.37
CA VAL A 359 -5.10 -24.21 -3.37
C VAL A 359 -4.27 -25.36 -3.96
N GLN A 360 -4.35 -25.58 -5.28
CA GLN A 360 -3.63 -26.68 -5.96
C GLN A 360 -2.31 -26.29 -6.65
N ALA A 361 -2.13 -25.05 -7.13
CA ALA A 361 -0.94 -24.66 -7.93
C ALA A 361 -0.16 -23.44 -7.42
N TYR A 362 -0.75 -22.51 -6.65
CA TYR A 362 -0.11 -21.23 -6.27
C TYR A 362 -0.16 -20.83 -4.79
N GLY A 363 -0.97 -21.49 -3.96
CA GLY A 363 -0.99 -21.55 -2.50
C GLY A 363 -1.45 -20.33 -1.68
N ILE A 364 -2.15 -19.34 -2.25
CA ILE A 364 -2.84 -18.26 -1.51
C ILE A 364 -3.93 -18.86 -0.60
N LYS A 365 -3.77 -18.69 0.71
CA LYS A 365 -4.73 -19.14 1.73
C LYS A 365 -5.63 -17.98 2.14
N LEU A 366 -6.93 -18.15 1.92
CA LEU A 366 -7.96 -17.26 2.46
C LEU A 366 -8.55 -17.91 3.71
N MET A 367 -8.50 -17.21 4.83
CA MET A 367 -9.08 -17.63 6.10
C MET A 367 -10.33 -16.78 6.37
N GLU A 368 -11.50 -17.41 6.46
CA GLU A 368 -12.78 -16.75 6.75
C GLU A 368 -13.28 -17.21 8.13
N LYS A 369 -13.78 -16.27 8.94
CA LYS A 369 -14.31 -16.54 10.27
C LYS A 369 -15.56 -15.70 10.54
N THR A 370 -16.49 -16.26 11.30
CA THR A 370 -17.66 -15.59 11.86
C THR A 370 -17.65 -15.81 13.35
N GLU A 371 -17.74 -14.72 14.13
CA GLU A 371 -17.80 -14.71 15.59
C GLU A 371 -19.06 -14.00 16.10
#